data_AF-A0A4S2LUE5-F1
#
_entry.id   AF-A0A4S2LUE5-F1
#
_cell.length_a   1.000
_cell.length_b   1.000
_cell.length_c   1.000
_cell.angle_alpha   90.00
_cell.angle_beta   90.00
_cell.angle_gamma   90.00
#
_symmetry.space_group_name_H-M   'P 1'
#
loop_
_entity.id
_entity.type
_entity.pdbx_description
1 polymer ?
#
loop_
_entity_poly.entity_id
_entity_poly.type
_entity_poly.pdbx_seq_one_letter_code
_entity_poly.pdbx_strand_id
1 'polypeptide(L)'
;MLFSRAKHIIPYRLCARGSAKKVKAGKGVAAVAKTKELPLETDIAKVVNCCCINYKIGEDPVPLKPDSEYPQWLWTLRTDRRPPPLDQVDRNSYYFWRRVRRDNFRHWNHLASLDGWHRKDHRSLESHANRFYGDWETVSTDWWNSTRLESNNKIQ
;
A
#
# COMPACT_ATOMS: atom_id res chain seq x y z
N MET A 1 -21.07 60.74 -9.56
CA MET A 1 -19.98 59.73 -9.59
C MET A 1 -20.48 58.48 -8.89
N LEU A 2 -20.89 57.45 -9.64
CA LEU A 2 -21.36 56.17 -9.11
C LEU A 2 -20.35 55.11 -9.54
N PHE A 3 -19.53 54.60 -8.61
CA PHE A 3 -18.71 53.42 -8.88
C PHE A 3 -19.49 52.17 -8.46
N SER A 4 -20.07 51.50 -9.45
CA SER A 4 -20.66 50.17 -9.33
C SER A 4 -19.56 49.15 -9.04
N ARG A 5 -19.58 48.55 -7.84
CA ARG A 5 -18.60 47.54 -7.42
C ARG A 5 -19.12 46.17 -7.87
N ALA A 6 -18.74 45.78 -9.09
CA ALA A 6 -19.02 44.44 -9.61
C ALA A 6 -18.34 43.38 -8.71
N LYS A 7 -19.15 42.55 -8.06
CA LYS A 7 -18.67 41.38 -7.32
C LYS A 7 -18.25 40.32 -8.35
N HIS A 8 -16.97 40.29 -8.71
CA HIS A 8 -16.40 39.18 -9.46
C HIS A 8 -16.43 37.92 -8.57
N ILE A 9 -17.42 37.07 -8.79
CA ILE A 9 -17.42 35.69 -8.29
C ILE A 9 -16.37 34.95 -9.12
N ILE A 10 -15.16 34.79 -8.57
CA ILE A 10 -14.14 33.94 -9.15
C ILE A 10 -14.63 32.49 -8.95
N PRO A 11 -14.95 31.72 -10.02
CA PRO A 11 -15.28 30.32 -9.83
C PRO A 11 -14.00 29.62 -9.38
N TYR A 12 -13.95 29.21 -8.11
CA TYR A 12 -12.93 28.29 -7.64
C TYR A 12 -13.04 27.02 -8.49
N ARG A 13 -12.05 26.81 -9.34
CA ARG A 13 -11.96 25.59 -10.16
C ARG A 13 -11.59 24.47 -9.18
N LEU A 14 -12.58 23.70 -8.73
CA LEU A 14 -12.34 22.42 -8.05
C LEU A 14 -11.48 21.58 -9.00
N CYS A 15 -10.19 21.50 -8.75
CA CYS A 15 -9.31 20.54 -9.41
C CYS A 15 -9.65 19.16 -8.83
N ALA A 16 -10.78 18.61 -9.28
CA ALA A 16 -11.13 17.23 -8.99
C ALA A 16 -10.09 16.36 -9.69
N ARG A 17 -9.19 15.74 -8.92
CA ARG A 17 -8.35 14.64 -9.39
C ARG A 17 -9.28 13.50 -9.77
N GLY A 18 -9.75 13.51 -11.02
CA GLY A 18 -10.52 12.44 -11.61
C GLY A 18 -9.67 11.18 -11.55
N SER A 19 -9.94 10.31 -10.57
CA SER A 19 -9.45 8.95 -10.62
C SER A 19 -10.03 8.35 -11.89
N ALA A 20 -9.18 7.91 -12.82
CA ALA A 20 -9.63 7.33 -14.07
C ALA A 20 -10.70 6.26 -13.76
N LYS A 21 -11.89 6.41 -14.34
CA LYS A 21 -12.90 5.34 -14.32
C LYS A 21 -12.19 4.09 -14.83
N LYS A 22 -12.14 3.03 -14.02
CA LYS A 22 -11.72 1.72 -14.50
C LYS A 22 -12.58 1.41 -15.71
N VAL A 23 -11.96 1.44 -16.89
CA VAL A 23 -12.62 1.03 -18.13
C VAL A 23 -13.02 -0.41 -17.88
N LYS A 24 -14.33 -0.67 -17.84
CA LYS A 24 -14.85 -2.04 -17.83
C LYS A 24 -14.26 -2.69 -19.07
N ALA A 25 -13.40 -3.70 -18.85
CA ALA A 25 -12.69 -4.40 -19.91
C ALA A 25 -13.66 -4.72 -21.05
N GLY A 26 -13.50 -3.99 -22.15
CA GLY A 26 -14.24 -4.27 -23.38
C GLY A 26 -13.87 -5.68 -23.83
N LYS A 27 -14.89 -6.44 -24.25
CA LYS A 27 -14.73 -7.67 -25.02
C LYS A 27 -13.82 -7.36 -26.22
N GLY A 28 -12.56 -7.75 -26.14
CA GLY A 28 -11.61 -7.55 -27.22
C GLY A 28 -10.17 -7.67 -26.73
N VAL A 29 -9.54 -8.79 -27.08
CA VAL A 29 -8.08 -9.02 -26.97
C VAL A 29 -7.55 -9.21 -25.55
N ALA A 30 -8.16 -10.11 -24.79
CA ALA A 30 -7.33 -11.04 -24.03
C ALA A 30 -7.24 -12.30 -24.88
N ALA A 31 -6.27 -12.34 -25.80
CA ALA A 31 -5.67 -13.63 -26.11
C ALA A 31 -5.13 -14.12 -24.76
N VAL A 32 -5.95 -14.87 -24.05
CA VAL A 32 -5.53 -15.64 -22.89
C VAL A 32 -4.56 -16.63 -23.50
N ALA A 33 -3.29 -16.23 -23.58
CA ALA A 33 -2.20 -17.09 -23.92
C ALA A 33 -2.35 -18.27 -22.96
N LYS A 34 -2.85 -19.39 -23.48
CA LYS A 34 -3.06 -20.60 -22.69
C LYS A 34 -1.71 -20.88 -22.02
N THR A 35 -1.70 -20.91 -20.69
CA THR A 35 -0.51 -21.23 -19.93
C THR A 35 0.00 -22.58 -20.46
N LYS A 36 1.26 -22.64 -20.89
CA LYS A 36 1.81 -23.89 -21.42
C LYS A 36 1.88 -24.89 -20.28
N GLU A 37 1.01 -25.90 -20.31
CA GLU A 37 1.07 -27.04 -19.41
C GLU A 37 2.18 -27.96 -19.92
N LEU A 38 3.35 -27.90 -19.27
CA LEU A 38 4.43 -28.83 -19.56
C LEU A 38 4.18 -30.12 -18.76
N PRO A 39 4.34 -31.32 -19.37
CA PRO A 39 4.21 -32.56 -18.63
C PRO A 39 5.26 -32.59 -17.51
N LEU A 40 4.80 -32.90 -16.29
CA LEU A 40 5.69 -33.05 -15.15
C LEU A 40 6.40 -34.40 -15.25
N GLU A 41 7.73 -34.38 -15.19
CA GLU A 41 8.54 -35.60 -15.10
C GLU A 41 8.19 -36.38 -13.83
N THR A 42 7.78 -37.65 -13.97
CA THR A 42 7.36 -38.52 -12.85
C THR A 42 8.48 -39.42 -12.33
N ASP A 43 9.64 -39.43 -12.99
CA ASP A 43 10.80 -40.23 -12.59
C ASP A 43 11.51 -39.62 -11.38
N ILE A 44 11.50 -40.35 -10.26
CA ILE A 44 12.07 -39.94 -8.98
C ILE A 44 13.59 -39.70 -9.09
N ALA A 45 14.30 -40.55 -9.84
CA ALA A 45 15.76 -40.47 -9.94
C ALA A 45 16.21 -39.17 -10.61
N LYS A 46 15.43 -38.68 -11.58
CA LYS A 46 15.70 -37.40 -12.26
C LYS A 46 15.36 -36.20 -11.38
N VAL A 47 14.26 -36.26 -10.63
CA VAL A 47 13.83 -35.16 -9.75
C VAL A 47 14.79 -34.94 -8.59
N VAL A 48 15.39 -36.01 -8.05
CA VAL A 48 16.35 -35.90 -6.95
C VAL A 48 17.70 -35.39 -7.41
N ASN A 49 18.17 -35.82 -8.59
CA ASN A 49 19.54 -35.53 -9.03
C ASN A 49 19.67 -34.32 -9.96
N CYS A 50 18.58 -33.85 -10.56
CA CYS A 50 18.63 -32.79 -11.57
C CYS A 50 17.72 -31.60 -11.25
N CYS A 51 18.09 -30.44 -11.79
CA CYS A 51 17.37 -29.18 -11.66
C CYS A 51 16.54 -28.90 -12.92
N CYS A 52 15.23 -28.71 -12.78
CA CYS A 52 14.30 -28.51 -13.89
C CYS A 52 14.09 -27.03 -14.25
N ILE A 53 15.17 -26.30 -14.54
CA ILE A 53 15.14 -24.84 -14.85
C ILE A 53 15.53 -24.58 -16.34
N ASN A 54 15.24 -25.54 -17.21
CA ASN A 54 15.63 -25.46 -18.62
C ASN A 54 14.79 -24.43 -19.39
N TYR A 55 15.43 -23.68 -20.29
CA TYR A 55 14.76 -22.62 -21.06
C TYR A 55 14.03 -23.17 -22.28
N LYS A 56 14.49 -24.29 -22.85
CA LYS A 56 13.87 -24.94 -24.01
C LYS A 56 13.38 -26.34 -23.65
N ILE A 57 12.33 -26.76 -24.35
CA ILE A 57 11.76 -28.11 -24.22
C ILE A 57 12.70 -29.08 -24.95
N GLY A 58 13.16 -30.11 -24.25
CA GLY A 58 14.06 -31.13 -24.80
C GLY A 58 15.56 -30.91 -24.54
N GLU A 59 15.93 -29.89 -23.77
CA GLU A 59 17.30 -29.78 -23.23
C GLU A 59 17.50 -30.77 -22.08
N ASP A 60 18.70 -31.34 -21.98
CA ASP A 60 19.05 -32.26 -20.92
C ASP A 60 18.95 -31.59 -19.53
N PRO A 61 18.46 -32.31 -18.52
CA PRO A 61 18.28 -31.75 -17.19
C PRO A 61 19.64 -31.49 -16.53
N VAL A 62 19.83 -30.29 -15.99
CA VAL A 62 21.10 -29.87 -15.38
C VAL A 62 21.32 -30.65 -14.08
N PRO A 63 22.43 -31.41 -13.91
CA PRO A 63 22.67 -32.16 -12.69
C PRO A 63 22.96 -31.23 -11.50
N LEU A 64 22.50 -31.62 -10.31
CA LEU A 64 22.81 -30.93 -9.07
C LEU A 64 24.27 -31.13 -8.70
N LYS A 65 24.85 -30.08 -8.12
CA LYS A 65 26.22 -30.06 -7.63
C LYS A 65 26.28 -30.66 -6.22
N PRO A 66 27.44 -31.12 -5.74
CA PRO A 66 27.60 -31.54 -4.35
C PRO A 66 27.42 -30.34 -3.39
N ASP A 67 26.97 -30.61 -2.16
CA ASP A 67 26.67 -29.58 -1.15
C ASP A 67 27.85 -28.63 -0.85
N SER A 68 29.08 -29.08 -1.08
CA SER A 68 30.31 -28.30 -0.86
C SER A 68 30.50 -27.16 -1.87
N GLU A 69 29.89 -27.23 -3.05
CA GLU A 69 30.00 -26.17 -4.06
C GLU A 69 29.04 -25.01 -3.78
N TYR A 70 27.98 -25.27 -3.00
CA TYR A 70 27.03 -24.23 -2.63
C TYR A 70 27.54 -23.37 -1.48
N PRO A 71 27.24 -22.06 -1.48
CA PRO A 71 27.72 -21.17 -0.44
C PRO A 71 27.05 -21.46 0.90
N GLN A 72 27.80 -21.30 1.99
CA GLN A 72 27.36 -21.67 3.35
C GLN A 72 26.06 -21.00 3.82
N TRP A 73 25.78 -19.78 3.36
CA TRP A 73 24.56 -19.05 3.74
C TRP A 73 23.27 -19.73 3.29
N LEU A 74 23.32 -20.59 2.27
CA LEU A 74 22.16 -21.34 1.77
C LEU A 74 21.55 -22.20 2.89
N TRP A 75 22.41 -22.86 3.66
CA TRP A 75 22.03 -23.76 4.75
C TRP A 75 21.66 -23.02 6.04
N THR A 76 21.96 -21.71 6.12
CA THR A 76 21.52 -20.83 7.21
C THR A 76 20.13 -20.24 6.96
N LEU A 77 19.57 -20.39 5.75
CA LEU A 77 18.23 -19.91 5.45
C LEU A 77 17.17 -20.65 6.25
N ARG A 78 16.15 -19.90 6.68
CA ARG A 78 15.00 -20.47 7.39
C ARG A 78 14.04 -21.11 6.42
N THR A 79 13.74 -22.39 6.62
CA THR A 79 12.80 -23.18 5.81
C THR A 79 11.41 -23.30 6.46
N ASP A 80 11.21 -22.70 7.63
CA ASP A 80 9.92 -22.70 8.31
C ASP A 80 8.83 -22.05 7.46
N ARG A 81 7.69 -22.75 7.29
CA ARG A 81 6.52 -22.20 6.60
C ARG A 81 6.01 -20.91 7.26
N ARG A 82 6.04 -20.88 8.60
CA ARG A 82 5.54 -19.74 9.36
C ARG A 82 6.71 -18.80 9.68
N PRO A 83 6.59 -17.52 9.33
CA PRO A 83 7.59 -16.55 9.74
C PRO A 83 7.57 -16.36 11.26
N PRO A 84 8.69 -15.94 11.87
CA PRO A 84 8.79 -15.81 13.32
C PRO A 84 7.71 -14.87 13.88
N PRO A 85 7.24 -15.14 15.12
CA PRO A 85 6.43 -14.17 15.86
C PRO A 85 7.23 -12.88 16.06
N LEU A 86 6.50 -11.76 16.20
CA LEU A 86 7.13 -10.44 16.28
C LEU A 86 8.04 -10.30 17.52
N ASP A 87 7.71 -10.99 18.60
CA ASP A 87 8.44 -10.95 19.88
C ASP A 87 9.85 -11.55 19.80
N GLN A 88 10.07 -12.49 18.87
CA GLN A 88 11.38 -13.12 18.65
C GLN A 88 12.28 -12.32 17.70
N VAL A 89 11.73 -11.31 17.03
CA VAL A 89 12.47 -10.51 16.06
C VAL A 89 13.06 -9.29 16.76
N ASP A 90 14.36 -9.05 16.56
CA ASP A 90 15.03 -7.86 17.07
C ASP A 90 14.38 -6.56 16.54
N ARG A 91 14.05 -5.66 17.47
CA ARG A 91 13.40 -4.37 17.19
C ARG A 91 14.29 -3.41 16.39
N ASN A 92 15.60 -3.55 16.49
CA ASN A 92 16.55 -2.72 15.72
C ASN A 92 16.74 -3.22 14.29
N SER A 93 16.20 -4.40 13.95
CA SER A 93 16.24 -4.92 12.59
C SER A 93 15.21 -4.22 11.69
N TYR A 94 15.61 -3.92 10.46
CA TYR A 94 14.69 -3.44 9.42
C TYR A 94 13.54 -4.45 9.13
N TYR A 95 13.79 -5.75 9.30
CA TYR A 95 12.78 -6.79 9.12
C TYR A 95 11.60 -6.62 10.09
N PHE A 96 11.87 -6.24 11.34
CA PHE A 96 10.85 -5.99 12.37
C PHE A 96 9.87 -4.91 11.94
N TRP A 97 10.37 -3.75 11.52
CA TRP A 97 9.51 -2.63 11.13
C TRP A 97 8.71 -2.89 9.86
N ARG A 98 9.25 -3.69 8.93
CA ARG A 98 8.50 -4.16 7.77
C ARG A 98 7.32 -5.05 8.19
N ARG A 99 7.50 -5.89 9.20
CA ARG A 99 6.43 -6.74 9.78
C ARG A 99 5.35 -5.90 10.44
N VAL A 100 5.74 -4.97 11.32
CA VAL A 100 4.81 -4.06 12.01
C VAL A 100 3.96 -3.30 11.00
N ARG A 101 4.57 -2.73 9.95
CA ARG A 101 3.83 -1.99 8.92
C ARG A 101 2.79 -2.86 8.22
N ARG A 102 3.15 -4.09 7.85
CA ARG A 102 2.26 -5.03 7.19
C ARG A 102 1.09 -5.42 8.11
N ASP A 103 1.37 -5.70 9.38
CA ASP A 103 0.35 -6.14 10.34
C ASP A 103 -0.58 -4.97 10.71
N ASN A 104 -0.05 -3.75 10.82
CA ASN A 104 -0.85 -2.53 10.93
C ASN A 104 -1.77 -2.35 9.71
N PHE A 105 -1.26 -2.51 8.49
CA PHE A 105 -2.07 -2.39 7.28
C PHE A 105 -3.20 -3.43 7.23
N ARG A 106 -2.94 -4.66 7.67
CA ARG A 106 -3.96 -5.71 7.80
C ARG A 106 -5.01 -5.34 8.84
N HIS A 107 -4.59 -4.80 9.97
CA HIS A 107 -5.49 -4.33 11.03
C HIS A 107 -6.41 -3.22 10.51
N TRP A 108 -5.87 -2.20 9.83
CA TRP A 108 -6.67 -1.12 9.22
C TRP A 108 -7.61 -1.64 8.14
N ASN A 109 -7.17 -2.56 7.30
CA ASN A 109 -8.05 -3.18 6.29
C ASN A 109 -9.17 -4.01 6.94
N HIS A 110 -8.88 -4.71 8.03
CA HIS A 110 -9.87 -5.46 8.79
C HIS A 110 -10.88 -4.52 9.45
N LEU A 111 -10.42 -3.48 10.16
CA LEU A 111 -11.31 -2.46 10.73
C LEU A 111 -12.17 -1.79 9.67
N ALA A 112 -11.58 -1.41 8.53
CA ALA A 112 -12.30 -0.83 7.41
C ALA A 112 -13.34 -1.80 6.81
N SER A 113 -13.12 -3.12 6.91
CA SER A 113 -14.11 -4.12 6.51
C SER A 113 -15.29 -4.23 7.49
N LEU A 114 -15.05 -4.00 8.79
CA LEU A 114 -16.07 -4.07 9.84
C LEU A 114 -16.89 -2.78 9.95
N ASP A 115 -16.22 -1.64 10.13
CA ASP A 115 -16.79 -0.29 10.18
C ASP A 115 -17.41 0.08 8.83
N GLY A 116 -16.88 -0.48 7.74
CA GLY A 116 -17.28 -0.06 6.41
C GLY A 116 -16.76 1.32 6.08
N TRP A 117 -15.60 1.73 6.61
CA TRP A 117 -14.92 3.00 6.32
C TRP A 117 -14.76 3.30 4.80
N HIS A 118 -14.88 2.27 3.96
CA HIS A 118 -14.93 2.35 2.50
C HIS A 118 -16.33 2.44 1.86
N ARG A 119 -17.44 2.36 2.61
CA ARG A 119 -18.78 2.63 2.08
C ARG A 119 -18.87 4.09 1.69
N LYS A 120 -19.61 4.35 0.61
CA LYS A 120 -19.81 5.72 0.10
C LYS A 120 -20.43 6.63 1.17
N ASP A 121 -21.19 6.05 2.08
CA ASP A 121 -21.91 6.74 3.15
C ASP A 121 -20.97 7.35 4.21
N HIS A 122 -19.74 6.85 4.36
CA HIS A 122 -18.73 7.40 5.29
C HIS A 122 -17.71 8.32 4.62
N ARG A 123 -17.82 8.55 3.30
CA ARG A 123 -17.05 9.57 2.60
C ARG A 123 -17.71 10.92 2.89
N SER A 124 -17.25 11.59 3.94
CA SER A 124 -17.63 12.99 4.19
C SER A 124 -17.47 13.79 2.89
N LEU A 125 -18.51 14.55 2.52
CA LEU A 125 -18.41 15.53 1.44
C LEU A 125 -17.50 16.71 1.84
N GLU A 126 -17.23 16.81 3.14
CA GLU A 126 -16.30 17.75 3.75
C GLU A 126 -14.88 17.64 3.16
N SER A 127 -14.25 18.79 2.93
CA SER A 127 -12.83 18.86 2.62
C SER A 127 -12.01 18.16 3.71
N HIS A 128 -10.96 17.43 3.32
CA HIS A 128 -10.06 16.75 4.25
C HIS A 128 -9.48 17.70 5.32
N ALA A 129 -9.26 18.96 4.94
CA ALA A 129 -8.78 19.98 5.86
C ALA A 129 -9.82 20.31 6.95
N ASN A 130 -11.09 20.44 6.57
CA ASN A 130 -12.19 20.72 7.51
C ASN A 130 -12.42 19.56 8.48
N ARG A 131 -12.19 18.32 8.05
CA ARG A 131 -12.35 17.12 8.90
C ARG A 131 -11.29 17.01 10.00
N PHE A 132 -10.05 17.42 9.72
CA PHE A 132 -8.94 17.32 10.67
C PHE A 132 -8.75 18.57 11.53
N TYR A 133 -8.97 19.75 10.93
CA TYR A 133 -8.69 21.02 11.58
C TYR A 133 -9.97 21.77 11.99
N GLY A 134 -11.15 21.31 11.59
CA GLY A 134 -12.38 22.09 11.72
C GLY A 134 -12.49 23.16 10.64
N ASP A 135 -13.52 23.98 10.72
CA ASP A 135 -13.66 25.12 9.81
C ASP A 135 -12.52 26.12 10.03
N TRP A 136 -11.77 26.44 8.97
CA TRP A 136 -10.61 27.31 9.05
C TRP A 136 -10.94 28.70 9.58
N GLU A 137 -12.17 29.16 9.38
CA GLU A 137 -12.66 30.43 9.91
C GLU A 137 -12.69 30.41 11.44
N THR A 138 -13.16 29.32 12.05
CA THR A 138 -13.19 29.18 13.52
C THR A 138 -11.79 29.03 14.10
N VAL A 139 -10.92 28.22 13.50
CA VAL A 139 -9.52 28.06 13.97
C VAL A 139 -8.75 29.39 13.92
N SER A 140 -8.89 30.14 12.83
CA SER A 140 -8.24 31.44 12.65
C SER A 140 -8.76 32.46 13.66
N THR A 141 -10.08 32.49 13.87
CA THR A 141 -10.75 33.41 14.80
C THR A 141 -10.38 33.10 16.24
N ASP A 142 -10.34 31.83 16.63
CA ASP A 142 -9.95 31.39 17.98
C ASP A 142 -8.50 31.72 18.27
N TRP A 143 -7.60 31.54 17.30
CA TRP A 143 -6.19 31.93 17.43
C TRP A 143 -6.00 33.45 17.55
N TRP A 144 -6.75 34.23 16.76
CA TRP A 144 -6.73 35.71 16.87
C TRP A 144 -7.32 36.20 18.20
N ASN A 145 -8.32 35.52 18.73
CA ASN A 145 -8.92 35.87 20.01
C ASN A 145 -8.05 35.47 21.20
N SER A 146 -7.39 34.31 21.16
CA SER A 146 -6.47 33.88 22.23
C SER A 146 -5.27 34.84 22.34
N THR A 147 -4.66 35.20 21.22
CA THR A 147 -3.54 36.14 21.17
C THR A 147 -3.93 37.54 21.67
N ARG A 148 -5.15 38.00 21.36
CA ARG A 148 -5.69 39.26 21.89
C ARG A 148 -5.94 39.22 23.41
N LEU A 149 -6.46 38.11 23.93
CA LEU A 149 -6.66 37.92 25.37
C LEU A 149 -5.31 37.87 26.11
N GLU A 150 -4.32 37.19 25.55
CA GLU A 150 -2.96 37.15 26.09
C GLU A 150 -2.28 38.53 26.10
N SER A 151 -2.51 39.37 25.08
CA SER A 151 -1.98 40.74 25.09
C SER A 151 -2.66 41.63 26.13
N ASN A 152 -3.98 41.48 26.32
CA ASN A 152 -4.72 42.26 27.30
C ASN A 152 -4.35 41.88 28.74
N ASN A 153 -4.08 40.61 28.99
CA ASN A 153 -3.63 40.12 30.30
C ASN A 153 -2.16 40.50 30.63
N LYS A 154 -1.37 40.96 29.66
CA LYS A 154 0.01 41.44 29.87
C LYS A 154 0.11 42.94 30.21
N ILE A 155 -1.00 43.67 30.11
CA ILE A 155 -1.06 45.13 30.30
C ILE A 155 -1.61 45.48 31.71
N GLN A 156 -2.09 44.49 32.47
CA GLN A 156 -2.36 44.58 33.91
C GLN A 156 -1.14 44.16 34.72
#